data_AF-A0A8T5AG27-F1
#
_entry.id   AF-A0A8T5AG27-F1
#
_cell.length_a   1.000
_cell.length_b   1.000
_cell.length_c   1.000
_cell.angle_alpha   90.00
_cell.angle_beta   90.00
_cell.angle_gamma   90.00
#
_symmetry.space_group_name_H-M   'P 1'
#
loop_
_entity.id
_entity.type
_entity.pdbx_description
1 polymer ?
#
loop_
_entity_poly.entity_id
_entity_poly.type
_entity_poly.pdbx_seq_one_letter_code
_entity_poly.pdbx_strand_id
1 'polypeptide(L)'
;MELKYIIEMAFKNRRGMLQALNYHKKAKQFWREKRAQLIGELYQLLLSSSGESLSDLTRSFANRIGFPELCCDKDEIRRFRETSNMYGVKELIENLIDFGARTKLVSMLIAPALAQAEGIGIDAKNTNKCIYSVGLCHPISADMSDCILDDDIPKHPIIPYENWVIAYKIGAASIFYIGQKHAQTLGDRIMERLEKGLDVVSEAQRLDLEAKKSSYVPLSVIEKIYDGKIGEIEATIFSCIDILGGSRHPQFERGSLYLANEVQIEDDNQELLGEGGHEKPGIPNPSFFLNFCRDRWKRGERDLEDIMRGAAIDSYRKGEEYHAKVKEECEKLGSTFHTKPFFEVTILYMHKLLVESHNRFLKGTTYPILKPQLAKLIAF
;
A
#
# COMPACT_ATOMS: atom_id res chain seq x y z
N MET A 1 1.82 18.15 9.09
CA MET A 1 1.05 19.13 8.29
C MET A 1 1.44 20.52 8.75
N GLU A 2 2.04 21.33 7.89
CA GLU A 2 2.49 22.67 8.26
C GLU A 2 1.30 23.62 8.57
N LEU A 3 1.45 24.47 9.60
CA LEU A 3 0.39 25.33 10.14
C LEU A 3 -0.24 26.25 9.07
N LYS A 4 0.58 26.77 8.14
CA LYS A 4 0.13 27.64 7.03
C LYS A 4 -0.90 26.94 6.14
N TYR A 5 -0.78 25.62 5.95
CA TYR A 5 -1.66 24.84 5.10
C TYR A 5 -2.98 24.47 5.77
N ILE A 6 -2.96 24.15 7.06
CA ILE A 6 -4.18 23.96 7.86
C ILE A 6 -5.06 25.22 7.75
N ILE A 7 -4.42 26.40 7.81
CA ILE A 7 -5.09 27.69 7.67
C ILE A 7 -5.66 27.86 6.25
N GLU A 8 -4.87 27.63 5.19
CA GLU A 8 -5.34 27.75 3.80
C GLU A 8 -6.50 26.79 3.48
N MET A 9 -6.40 25.53 3.90
CA MET A 9 -7.47 24.54 3.74
C MET A 9 -8.72 24.88 4.54
N ALA A 10 -8.56 25.43 5.75
CA ALA A 10 -9.69 25.89 6.55
C ALA A 10 -10.45 27.05 5.89
N PHE A 11 -9.78 27.89 5.09
CA PHE A 11 -10.44 28.96 4.33
C PHE A 11 -11.08 28.46 3.03
N LYS A 12 -10.47 27.51 2.32
CA LYS A 12 -10.98 27.00 1.01
C LYS A 12 -12.01 25.87 1.14
N ASN A 13 -11.86 24.95 2.09
CA ASN A 13 -12.76 23.81 2.31
C ASN A 13 -12.87 23.43 3.80
N ARG A 14 -13.40 24.35 4.61
CA ARG A 14 -13.59 24.16 6.06
C ARG A 14 -14.35 22.88 6.40
N ARG A 15 -15.40 22.57 5.63
CA ARG A 15 -16.24 21.39 5.84
C ARG A 15 -15.45 20.11 5.61
N GLY A 16 -14.69 20.03 4.52
CA GLY A 16 -13.81 18.90 4.23
C GLY A 16 -12.73 18.72 5.30
N MET A 17 -12.14 19.81 5.80
CA MET A 17 -11.17 19.74 6.90
C MET A 17 -11.75 19.16 8.19
N LEU A 18 -12.94 19.60 8.58
CA LEU A 18 -13.63 19.05 9.75
C LEU A 18 -13.98 17.57 9.55
N GLN A 19 -14.40 17.20 8.35
CA GLN A 19 -14.64 15.80 8.00
C GLN A 19 -13.35 14.97 8.06
N ALA A 20 -12.23 15.45 7.51
CA ALA A 20 -10.95 14.76 7.55
C ALA A 20 -10.49 14.50 8.99
N LEU A 21 -10.59 15.50 9.87
CA LEU A 21 -10.29 15.33 11.29
C LEU A 21 -11.22 14.32 11.98
N ASN A 22 -12.51 14.32 11.62
CA ASN A 22 -13.49 13.37 12.17
C ASN A 22 -13.19 11.94 11.71
N TYR A 23 -12.98 11.73 10.41
CA TYR A 23 -12.69 10.41 9.84
C TYR A 23 -11.34 9.88 10.29
N HIS A 24 -10.34 10.74 10.52
CA HIS A 24 -9.09 10.33 11.17
C HIS A 24 -9.32 9.76 12.58
N LYS A 25 -10.17 10.40 13.38
CA LYS A 25 -10.54 9.89 14.71
C LYS A 25 -11.31 8.57 14.61
N LYS A 26 -12.28 8.47 13.70
CA LYS A 26 -13.02 7.23 13.44
C LYS A 26 -12.09 6.09 13.01
N ALA A 27 -11.15 6.36 12.12
CA ALA A 27 -10.17 5.37 11.65
C ALA A 27 -9.25 4.88 12.76
N LYS A 28 -8.76 5.79 13.63
CA LYS A 28 -7.97 5.40 14.82
C LYS A 28 -8.76 4.51 15.76
N GLN A 29 -10.02 4.85 16.03
CA GLN A 29 -10.89 4.05 16.90
C GLN A 29 -11.17 2.67 16.27
N PHE A 30 -11.53 2.65 14.99
CA PHE A 30 -11.73 1.42 14.23
C PHE A 30 -10.49 0.53 14.31
N TRP A 31 -9.30 1.07 14.04
CA TRP A 31 -8.07 0.29 14.07
C TRP A 31 -7.77 -0.24 15.47
N ARG A 32 -8.00 0.54 16.52
CA ARG A 32 -7.81 0.09 17.90
C ARG A 32 -8.70 -1.12 18.23
N GLU A 33 -9.96 -1.09 17.83
CA GLU A 33 -10.91 -2.19 18.03
C GLU A 33 -10.54 -3.41 17.20
N LYS A 34 -10.23 -3.21 15.92
CA LYS A 34 -9.89 -4.29 15.00
C LYS A 34 -8.52 -4.92 15.26
N ARG A 35 -7.55 -4.16 15.75
CA ARG A 35 -6.27 -4.69 16.26
C ARG A 35 -6.51 -5.64 17.42
N ALA A 36 -7.36 -5.26 18.39
CA ALA A 36 -7.68 -6.14 19.52
C ALA A 36 -8.41 -7.42 19.07
N GLN A 37 -9.36 -7.28 18.13
CA GLN A 37 -10.02 -8.44 17.52
C GLN A 37 -9.01 -9.37 16.83
N LEU A 38 -8.12 -8.81 16.00
CA LEU A 38 -7.12 -9.57 15.25
C LEU A 38 -6.14 -10.32 16.16
N ILE A 39 -5.64 -9.68 17.22
CA ILE A 39 -4.79 -10.34 18.23
C ILE A 39 -5.50 -11.56 18.81
N GLY A 40 -6.76 -11.41 19.20
CA GLY A 40 -7.56 -12.51 19.75
C GLY A 40 -7.75 -13.64 18.75
N GLU A 41 -8.11 -13.32 17.51
CA GLU A 41 -8.32 -14.31 16.44
C GLU A 41 -7.04 -15.05 16.08
N LEU A 42 -5.90 -14.35 15.97
CA LEU A 42 -4.59 -14.96 15.73
C LEU A 42 -4.16 -15.85 16.89
N TYR A 43 -4.35 -15.40 18.13
CA TYR A 43 -3.98 -16.18 19.31
C TYR A 43 -4.75 -17.51 19.35
N GLN A 44 -6.06 -17.45 19.10
CA GLN A 44 -6.89 -18.65 19.02
C GLN A 44 -6.48 -19.55 17.85
N LEU A 45 -6.25 -18.98 16.67
CA LEU A 45 -5.84 -19.73 15.48
C LEU A 45 -4.50 -20.45 15.69
N LEU A 46 -3.49 -19.75 16.16
CA LEU A 46 -2.14 -20.30 16.33
C LEU A 46 -2.08 -21.34 17.45
N LEU A 47 -2.82 -21.15 18.55
CA LEU A 47 -2.90 -22.16 19.62
C LEU A 47 -3.65 -23.43 19.21
N SER A 48 -4.75 -23.28 18.46
CA SER A 48 -5.62 -24.42 18.10
C SER A 48 -5.15 -25.19 16.87
N SER A 49 -4.30 -24.60 16.03
CA SER A 49 -3.79 -25.24 14.82
C SER A 49 -2.78 -26.34 15.15
N SER A 50 -2.87 -27.50 14.51
CA SER A 50 -1.79 -28.48 14.50
C SER A 50 -0.61 -28.01 13.63
N GLY A 51 0.55 -28.67 13.70
CA GLY A 51 1.66 -28.39 12.78
C GLY A 51 1.30 -28.62 11.32
N GLU A 52 0.49 -29.65 11.03
CA GLU A 52 -0.05 -29.92 9.69
C GLU A 52 -0.99 -28.81 9.24
N SER A 53 -1.90 -28.37 10.11
CA SER A 53 -2.81 -27.27 9.79
C SER A 53 -2.07 -25.96 9.47
N LEU A 54 -0.98 -25.65 10.17
CA LEU A 54 -0.16 -24.47 9.84
C LEU A 54 0.62 -24.65 8.53
N SER A 55 1.09 -25.86 8.23
CA SER A 55 1.74 -26.17 6.97
C SER A 55 0.78 -26.00 5.79
N ASP A 56 -0.46 -26.48 5.93
CA ASP A 56 -1.48 -26.35 4.88
C ASP A 56 -1.92 -24.89 4.71
N LEU A 57 -2.00 -24.13 5.80
CA LEU A 57 -2.36 -22.72 5.78
C LEU A 57 -1.30 -21.89 5.02
N THR A 58 -0.02 -22.07 5.35
CA THR A 58 1.08 -21.37 4.64
C THR A 58 1.17 -21.79 3.18
N ARG A 59 0.99 -23.08 2.86
CA ARG A 59 0.95 -23.57 1.48
C ARG A 59 -0.22 -22.99 0.69
N SER A 60 -1.42 -22.96 1.28
CA SER A 60 -2.60 -22.39 0.65
C SER A 60 -2.41 -20.92 0.32
N PHE A 61 -1.87 -20.15 1.28
CA PHE A 61 -1.52 -18.74 1.07
C PHE A 61 -0.49 -18.57 -0.05
N ALA A 62 0.65 -19.26 0.04
CA ALA A 62 1.72 -19.18 -0.96
C ALA A 62 1.24 -19.53 -2.38
N ASN A 63 0.44 -20.60 -2.51
CA ASN A 63 -0.17 -20.98 -3.78
C ASN A 63 -1.14 -19.92 -4.30
N ARG A 64 -1.90 -19.29 -3.39
CA ARG A 64 -2.89 -18.27 -3.75
C ARG A 64 -2.21 -17.04 -4.36
N ILE A 65 -1.11 -16.58 -3.79
CA ILE A 65 -0.40 -15.40 -4.29
C ILE A 65 0.70 -15.73 -5.31
N GLY A 66 1.04 -17.01 -5.48
CA GLY A 66 2.00 -17.48 -6.47
C GLY A 66 3.46 -17.33 -6.07
N PHE A 67 3.76 -17.37 -4.77
CA PHE A 67 5.11 -17.24 -4.21
C PHE A 67 5.45 -18.44 -3.30
N PRO A 68 5.97 -19.54 -3.86
CA PRO A 68 6.26 -20.77 -3.12
C PRO A 68 7.24 -20.59 -1.95
N GLU A 69 8.11 -19.58 -2.00
CA GLU A 69 9.08 -19.21 -0.98
C GLU A 69 8.45 -18.88 0.38
N LEU A 70 7.16 -18.53 0.37
CA LEU A 70 6.36 -18.23 1.56
C LEU A 70 5.77 -19.49 2.23
N CYS A 71 5.90 -20.66 1.61
CA CYS A 71 5.56 -21.92 2.27
C CYS A 71 6.50 -22.14 3.46
N CYS A 72 5.95 -22.73 4.54
CA CYS A 72 6.77 -23.23 5.63
C CYS A 72 6.79 -24.76 5.63
N ASP A 73 7.99 -25.34 5.71
CA ASP A 73 8.17 -26.78 5.87
C ASP A 73 7.95 -27.22 7.33
N LYS A 74 7.99 -28.54 7.57
CA LYS A 74 7.77 -29.12 8.91
C LYS A 74 8.80 -28.64 9.94
N ASP A 75 10.04 -28.38 9.52
CA ASP A 75 11.11 -27.92 10.41
C ASP A 75 10.93 -26.44 10.74
N GLU A 76 10.55 -25.60 9.77
CA GLU A 76 10.17 -24.20 10.00
C GLU A 76 8.97 -24.11 10.96
N ILE A 77 7.92 -24.92 10.77
CA ILE A 77 6.78 -24.97 11.69
C ILE A 77 7.22 -25.39 13.10
N ARG A 78 8.14 -26.36 13.23
CA ARG A 78 8.70 -26.77 14.53
C ARG A 78 9.47 -25.62 15.19
N ARG A 79 10.36 -24.95 14.46
CA ARG A 79 11.11 -23.77 14.93
C ARG A 79 10.19 -22.65 15.37
N PHE A 80 9.10 -22.42 14.64
CA PHE A 80 8.08 -21.44 15.03
C PHE A 80 7.44 -21.79 16.38
N ARG A 81 7.12 -23.05 16.62
CA ARG A 81 6.55 -23.51 17.90
C ARG A 81 7.55 -23.34 19.05
N GLU A 82 8.80 -23.73 18.84
CA GLU A 82 9.88 -23.53 19.81
C GLU A 82 10.05 -22.04 20.15
N THR A 83 10.08 -21.18 19.12
CA THR A 83 10.16 -19.72 19.26
C THR A 83 8.95 -19.18 20.03
N SER A 84 7.73 -19.58 19.66
CA SER A 84 6.50 -19.14 20.30
C SER A 84 6.43 -19.56 21.77
N ASN A 85 6.92 -20.75 22.12
CA ASN A 85 6.98 -21.23 23.49
C ASN A 85 8.06 -20.52 24.31
N MET A 86 9.18 -20.17 23.69
CA MET A 86 10.30 -19.48 24.34
C MET A 86 9.97 -18.01 24.65
N TYR A 87 9.37 -17.29 23.71
CA TYR A 87 9.14 -15.84 23.82
C TYR A 87 7.71 -15.46 24.20
N GLY A 88 6.79 -16.43 24.19
CA GLY A 88 5.37 -16.20 24.44
C GLY A 88 4.60 -15.95 23.15
N VAL A 89 3.53 -16.74 22.93
CA VAL A 89 2.69 -16.67 21.72
C VAL A 89 2.03 -15.30 21.60
N LYS A 90 1.57 -14.72 22.71
CA LYS A 90 0.88 -13.44 22.71
C LYS A 90 1.83 -12.30 22.32
N GLU A 91 3.00 -12.26 22.94
CA GLU A 91 4.05 -11.29 22.67
C GLU A 91 4.49 -11.38 21.20
N LEU A 92 4.68 -12.60 20.68
CA LEU A 92 5.02 -12.81 19.28
C LEU A 92 3.95 -12.24 18.33
N ILE A 93 2.66 -12.49 18.60
CA ILE A 93 1.54 -11.98 17.80
C ILE A 93 1.46 -10.46 17.85
N GLU A 94 1.57 -9.87 19.04
CA GLU A 94 1.54 -8.41 19.20
C GLU A 94 2.68 -7.76 18.40
N ASN A 95 3.88 -8.34 18.45
CA ASN A 95 5.00 -7.88 17.61
C ASN A 95 4.70 -8.07 16.12
N LEU A 96 4.19 -9.23 15.68
CA LEU A 96 3.86 -9.46 14.26
C LEU A 96 2.87 -8.41 13.74
N ILE A 97 1.84 -8.09 14.52
CA ILE A 97 0.87 -7.06 14.14
C ILE A 97 1.51 -5.67 14.20
N ASP A 98 2.31 -5.35 15.21
CA ASP A 98 2.91 -4.02 15.32
C ASP A 98 4.01 -3.77 14.27
N PHE A 99 4.70 -4.82 13.82
CA PHE A 99 5.65 -4.74 12.71
C PHE A 99 4.95 -4.76 11.35
N GLY A 100 3.93 -5.60 11.14
CA GLY A 100 3.14 -5.64 9.90
C GLY A 100 2.16 -4.47 9.75
N ALA A 101 1.75 -3.81 10.83
CA ALA A 101 0.92 -2.60 10.81
C ALA A 101 1.74 -1.30 10.71
N ARG A 102 3.07 -1.39 10.55
CA ARG A 102 3.91 -0.22 10.20
C ARG A 102 3.55 0.33 8.82
N THR A 103 2.85 -0.43 7.99
CA THR A 103 2.25 0.07 6.77
C THR A 103 1.18 1.10 7.11
N LYS A 104 1.52 2.39 6.91
CA LYS A 104 0.57 3.52 6.92
C LYS A 104 -0.65 3.26 6.01
N LEU A 105 -0.56 2.31 5.08
CA LEU A 105 -1.59 1.78 4.20
C LEU A 105 -2.94 1.51 4.90
N VAL A 106 -2.96 0.80 6.03
CA VAL A 106 -4.23 0.51 6.72
C VAL A 106 -4.88 1.80 7.23
N SER A 107 -4.10 2.74 7.76
CA SER A 107 -4.62 4.03 8.22
C SER A 107 -5.03 4.98 7.09
N MET A 108 -4.36 4.90 5.93
CA MET A 108 -4.67 5.68 4.72
C MET A 108 -5.97 5.21 4.06
N LEU A 109 -6.34 3.94 4.20
CA LEU A 109 -7.52 3.35 3.55
C LEU A 109 -8.78 3.38 4.42
N ILE A 110 -8.64 3.21 5.74
CA ILE A 110 -9.81 3.14 6.63
C ILE A 110 -10.61 4.45 6.60
N ALA A 111 -9.97 5.62 6.71
CA ALA A 111 -10.70 6.88 6.76
C ALA A 111 -11.50 7.17 5.48
N PRO A 112 -10.91 7.07 4.28
CA PRO A 112 -11.65 7.16 3.02
C PRO A 112 -12.75 6.11 2.87
N ALA A 113 -12.50 4.86 3.25
CA ALA A 113 -13.49 3.79 3.16
C ALA A 113 -14.71 4.05 4.05
N LEU A 114 -14.49 4.51 5.29
CA LEU A 114 -15.57 4.94 6.18
C LEU A 114 -16.33 6.13 5.61
N ALA A 115 -15.64 7.10 5.01
CA ALA A 115 -16.26 8.27 4.38
C ALA A 115 -17.09 7.92 3.14
N GLN A 116 -16.62 6.96 2.34
CA GLN A 116 -17.37 6.45 1.20
C GLN A 116 -18.65 5.75 1.68
N ALA A 117 -18.52 4.80 2.62
CA ALA A 117 -19.63 4.03 3.11
C ALA A 117 -20.73 4.90 3.74
N GLU A 118 -20.34 5.90 4.55
CA GLU A 118 -21.28 6.88 5.10
C GLU A 118 -21.93 7.69 3.96
N GLY A 119 -21.13 8.14 2.99
CA GLY A 119 -21.59 8.83 1.78
C GLY A 119 -22.67 8.08 0.99
N ILE A 120 -22.50 6.77 0.85
CA ILE A 120 -23.42 5.85 0.15
C ILE A 120 -24.63 5.47 1.03
N GLY A 121 -24.50 5.55 2.35
CA GLY A 121 -25.55 5.19 3.30
C GLY A 121 -25.56 3.71 3.71
N ILE A 122 -24.39 3.07 3.75
CA ILE A 122 -24.23 1.67 4.17
C ILE A 122 -24.12 1.61 5.70
N ASP A 123 -24.66 0.55 6.31
CA ASP A 123 -24.58 0.38 7.75
C ASP A 123 -23.13 0.12 8.24
N ALA A 124 -22.86 0.53 9.47
CA ALA A 124 -21.52 0.43 10.06
C ALA A 124 -21.05 -1.02 10.25
N LYS A 125 -21.95 -1.99 10.45
CA LYS A 125 -21.57 -3.38 10.73
C LYS A 125 -20.98 -4.03 9.47
N ASN A 126 -21.68 -3.92 8.34
CA ASN A 126 -21.20 -4.46 7.07
C ASN A 126 -19.98 -3.71 6.56
N THR A 127 -19.97 -2.38 6.69
CA THR A 127 -18.81 -1.53 6.36
C THR A 127 -17.57 -1.97 7.14
N ASN A 128 -17.70 -2.08 8.47
CA ASN A 128 -16.56 -2.42 9.33
C ASN A 128 -16.00 -3.81 9.01
N LYS A 129 -16.87 -4.75 8.67
CA LYS A 129 -16.48 -6.11 8.29
C LYS A 129 -15.82 -6.15 6.92
N CYS A 130 -16.31 -5.38 5.95
CA CYS A 130 -15.70 -5.22 4.63
C CYS A 130 -14.28 -4.64 4.73
N ILE A 131 -14.14 -3.50 5.43
CA ILE A 131 -12.84 -2.85 5.62
C ILE A 131 -11.87 -3.78 6.35
N TYR A 132 -12.33 -4.47 7.41
CA TYR A 132 -11.50 -5.42 8.16
C TYR A 132 -11.05 -6.61 7.30
N SER A 133 -11.97 -7.25 6.58
CA SER A 133 -11.64 -8.46 5.82
C SER A 133 -10.76 -8.18 4.60
N VAL A 134 -11.19 -7.25 3.74
CA VAL A 134 -10.48 -6.89 2.51
C VAL A 134 -9.15 -6.20 2.84
N GLY A 135 -9.16 -5.30 3.83
CA GLY A 135 -7.98 -4.60 4.32
C GLY A 135 -6.96 -5.48 5.06
N LEU A 136 -7.30 -6.73 5.39
CA LEU A 136 -6.32 -7.71 5.86
C LEU A 136 -5.72 -8.54 4.71
N CYS A 137 -6.51 -8.93 3.72
CA CYS A 137 -6.03 -9.83 2.66
C CYS A 137 -5.01 -9.15 1.73
N HIS A 138 -5.32 -7.94 1.26
CA HIS A 138 -4.55 -7.29 0.21
C HIS A 138 -3.23 -6.67 0.67
N PRO A 139 -3.19 -5.85 1.75
CA PRO A 139 -1.93 -5.33 2.28
C PRO A 139 -0.92 -6.44 2.58
N ILE A 140 -1.37 -7.58 3.08
CA ILE A 140 -0.49 -8.69 3.43
C ILE A 140 0.04 -9.41 2.18
N SER A 141 -0.77 -9.51 1.12
CA SER A 141 -0.29 -10.03 -0.16
C SER A 141 0.75 -9.10 -0.83
N ALA A 142 0.69 -7.79 -0.59
CA ALA A 142 1.68 -6.85 -1.14
C ALA A 142 2.92 -6.71 -0.24
N ASP A 143 2.72 -6.33 1.03
CA ASP A 143 3.77 -5.98 1.99
C ASP A 143 4.60 -7.20 2.42
N MET A 144 3.98 -8.36 2.64
CA MET A 144 4.74 -9.55 3.05
C MET A 144 5.52 -10.14 1.87
N SER A 145 4.99 -10.00 0.65
CA SER A 145 5.72 -10.39 -0.56
C SER A 145 6.93 -9.48 -0.75
N ASP A 146 6.76 -8.17 -0.69
CA ASP A 146 7.88 -7.22 -0.79
C ASP A 146 8.91 -7.45 0.33
N CYS A 147 8.51 -7.45 1.61
CA CYS A 147 9.44 -7.62 2.73
C CYS A 147 10.19 -8.95 2.72
N ILE A 148 9.53 -10.06 2.40
CA ILE A 148 10.18 -11.39 2.43
C ILE A 148 10.99 -11.63 1.15
N LEU A 149 10.52 -11.16 -0.01
CA LEU A 149 11.19 -11.42 -1.29
C LEU A 149 12.32 -10.43 -1.59
N ASP A 150 12.28 -9.21 -1.03
CA ASP A 150 13.37 -8.24 -1.09
C ASP A 150 14.33 -8.30 0.11
N ASP A 151 14.22 -9.32 0.98
CA ASP A 151 15.02 -9.50 2.20
C ASP A 151 14.96 -8.31 3.19
N ASP A 152 13.88 -7.54 3.17
CA ASP A 152 13.69 -6.31 3.97
C ASP A 152 12.76 -6.51 5.17
N ILE A 153 12.76 -7.71 5.76
CA ILE A 153 11.99 -7.96 6.99
C ILE A 153 12.61 -7.16 8.14
N PRO A 154 11.82 -6.33 8.86
CA PRO A 154 12.34 -5.58 10.00
C PRO A 154 12.96 -6.51 11.04
N LYS A 155 14.22 -6.26 11.41
CA LYS A 155 14.91 -7.07 12.42
C LYS A 155 14.24 -6.92 13.78
N HIS A 156 13.89 -8.05 14.38
CA HIS A 156 13.41 -8.09 15.75
C HIS A 156 14.59 -7.92 16.74
N PRO A 157 14.45 -7.13 17.82
CA PRO A 157 15.58 -6.85 18.73
C PRO A 157 16.06 -8.06 19.55
N ILE A 158 15.20 -9.06 19.74
CA ILE A 158 15.46 -10.23 20.61
C ILE A 158 15.44 -11.57 19.84
N ILE A 159 14.39 -11.83 19.06
CA ILE A 159 14.25 -13.06 18.27
C ILE A 159 15.31 -13.09 17.15
N PRO A 160 16.08 -14.19 17.01
CA PRO A 160 17.04 -14.35 15.91
C PRO A 160 16.38 -14.17 14.54
N TYR A 161 17.06 -13.49 13.62
CA TYR A 161 16.49 -13.07 12.33
C TYR A 161 15.81 -14.21 11.56
N GLU A 162 16.48 -15.37 11.43
CA GLU A 162 15.89 -16.52 10.72
C GLU A 162 14.59 -17.04 11.35
N ASN A 163 14.53 -17.07 12.69
CA ASN A 163 13.31 -17.48 13.40
C ASN A 163 12.21 -16.42 13.26
N TRP A 164 12.60 -15.15 13.19
CA TRP A 164 11.69 -14.04 12.95
C TRP A 164 11.09 -14.09 11.54
N VAL A 165 11.89 -14.38 10.51
CA VAL A 165 11.41 -14.59 9.13
C VAL A 165 10.33 -15.68 9.08
N ILE A 166 10.57 -16.81 9.75
CA ILE A 166 9.59 -17.91 9.83
C ILE A 166 8.29 -17.45 10.52
N ALA A 167 8.41 -16.76 11.66
CA ALA A 167 7.25 -16.22 12.35
C ALA A 167 6.45 -15.24 11.48
N TYR A 168 7.16 -14.45 10.66
CA TYR A 168 6.57 -13.50 9.73
C TYR A 168 5.76 -14.20 8.63
N LYS A 169 6.31 -15.24 7.98
CA LYS A 169 5.61 -16.08 6.99
C LYS A 169 4.32 -16.68 7.55
N ILE A 170 4.39 -17.30 8.73
CA ILE A 170 3.24 -17.94 9.37
C ILE A 170 2.21 -16.90 9.82
N GLY A 171 2.65 -15.76 10.34
CA GLY A 171 1.82 -14.63 10.71
C GLY A 171 1.03 -14.08 9.51
N ALA A 172 1.73 -13.80 8.40
CA ALA A 172 1.14 -13.34 7.15
C ALA A 172 0.02 -14.26 6.67
N ALA A 173 0.33 -15.55 6.52
CA ALA A 173 -0.62 -16.54 6.07
C ALA A 173 -1.84 -16.61 7.02
N SER A 174 -1.60 -16.56 8.33
CA SER A 174 -2.65 -16.62 9.36
C SER A 174 -3.59 -15.42 9.31
N ILE A 175 -3.06 -14.21 9.12
CA ILE A 175 -3.88 -13.01 9.01
C ILE A 175 -4.67 -13.01 7.69
N PHE A 176 -4.05 -13.43 6.58
CA PHE A 176 -4.74 -13.60 5.30
C PHE A 176 -5.94 -14.55 5.44
N TYR A 177 -5.73 -15.70 6.09
CA TYR A 177 -6.80 -16.67 6.35
C TYR A 177 -7.96 -16.10 7.17
N ILE A 178 -7.66 -15.32 8.22
CA ILE A 178 -8.67 -14.62 9.01
C ILE A 178 -9.47 -13.64 8.14
N GLY A 179 -8.78 -12.82 7.35
CA GLY A 179 -9.40 -11.87 6.42
C GLY A 179 -10.34 -12.57 5.45
N GLN A 180 -9.88 -13.64 4.81
CA GLN A 180 -10.66 -14.40 3.84
C GLN A 180 -11.93 -15.01 4.46
N LYS A 181 -11.83 -15.58 5.66
CA LYS A 181 -13.01 -16.09 6.40
C LYS A 181 -14.06 -15.02 6.64
N HIS A 182 -13.63 -13.82 7.04
CA HIS A 182 -14.57 -12.71 7.24
C HIS A 182 -15.17 -12.24 5.91
N ALA A 183 -14.40 -12.20 4.82
CA ALA A 183 -14.88 -11.82 3.50
C ALA A 183 -15.95 -12.78 2.94
N GLN A 184 -15.78 -14.10 3.12
CA GLN A 184 -16.72 -15.13 2.65
C GLN A 184 -18.15 -14.89 3.14
N THR A 185 -18.29 -14.31 4.33
CA THR A 185 -19.59 -14.05 4.94
C THR A 185 -20.22 -12.72 4.52
N LEU A 186 -19.61 -11.96 3.60
CA LEU A 186 -20.15 -10.75 2.98
C LEU A 186 -20.86 -11.02 1.63
N GLY A 187 -20.67 -12.21 1.07
CA GLY A 187 -21.35 -12.68 -0.15
C GLY A 187 -20.43 -12.84 -1.35
N ASP A 188 -20.91 -13.59 -2.34
CA ASP A 188 -20.12 -14.09 -3.47
C ASP A 188 -19.51 -12.96 -4.31
N ARG A 189 -20.26 -11.88 -4.56
CA ARG A 189 -19.76 -10.73 -5.35
C ARG A 189 -18.56 -10.02 -4.69
N ILE A 190 -18.53 -9.98 -3.36
CA ILE A 190 -17.40 -9.40 -2.60
C ILE A 190 -16.20 -10.33 -2.71
N MET A 191 -16.42 -11.64 -2.57
CA MET A 191 -15.37 -12.64 -2.76
C MET A 191 -14.81 -12.61 -4.18
N GLU A 192 -15.64 -12.58 -5.22
CA GLU A 192 -15.19 -12.46 -6.61
C GLU A 192 -14.32 -11.22 -6.84
N ARG A 193 -14.70 -10.06 -6.28
CA ARG A 193 -13.91 -8.83 -6.40
C ARG A 193 -12.60 -8.90 -5.63
N LEU A 194 -12.60 -9.47 -4.43
CA LEU A 194 -11.41 -9.74 -3.62
C LEU A 194 -10.44 -10.66 -4.37
N GLU A 195 -10.91 -11.79 -4.88
CA GLU A 195 -10.08 -12.75 -5.61
C GLU A 195 -9.49 -12.14 -6.88
N LYS A 196 -10.27 -11.38 -7.65
CA LYS A 196 -9.76 -10.66 -8.83
C LYS A 196 -8.65 -9.67 -8.45
N GLY A 197 -8.85 -8.90 -7.38
CA GLY A 197 -7.83 -7.93 -6.97
C GLY A 197 -6.56 -8.61 -6.46
N LEU A 198 -6.69 -9.75 -5.76
CA LEU A 198 -5.54 -10.53 -5.32
C LEU A 198 -4.72 -11.06 -6.51
N ASP A 199 -5.37 -11.46 -7.60
CA ASP A 199 -4.68 -11.86 -8.83
C ASP A 199 -3.87 -10.70 -9.43
N VAL A 200 -4.47 -9.51 -9.50
CA VAL A 200 -3.82 -8.30 -10.02
C VAL A 200 -2.64 -7.87 -9.13
N VAL A 201 -2.81 -7.86 -7.80
CA VAL A 201 -1.72 -7.54 -6.86
C VAL A 201 -0.58 -8.54 -6.97
N SER A 202 -0.89 -9.83 -7.01
CA SER A 202 0.13 -10.89 -7.09
C SER A 202 0.93 -10.82 -8.39
N GLU A 203 0.27 -10.49 -9.51
CA GLU A 203 0.93 -10.31 -10.80
C GLU A 203 1.81 -9.07 -10.81
N ALA A 204 1.32 -7.94 -10.28
CA ALA A 204 2.10 -6.71 -10.19
C ALA A 204 3.35 -6.88 -9.31
N GLN A 205 3.25 -7.65 -8.23
CA GLN A 205 4.39 -7.99 -7.38
C GLN A 205 5.45 -8.82 -8.12
N ARG A 206 5.01 -9.81 -8.92
CA ARG A 206 5.94 -10.58 -9.78
C ARG A 206 6.61 -9.71 -10.82
N LEU A 207 5.84 -8.87 -11.50
CA LEU A 207 6.35 -7.92 -12.49
C LEU A 207 7.36 -6.96 -11.88
N ASP A 208 7.15 -6.50 -10.64
CA ASP A 208 8.08 -5.62 -9.93
C ASP A 208 9.43 -6.32 -9.65
N LEU A 209 9.40 -7.54 -9.12
CA LEU A 209 10.59 -8.34 -8.86
C LEU A 209 11.38 -8.67 -10.13
N GLU A 210 10.68 -8.90 -11.25
CA GLU A 210 11.31 -9.09 -12.55
C GLU A 210 11.88 -7.78 -13.11
N ALA A 211 11.15 -6.68 -12.98
CA ALA A 211 11.55 -5.36 -13.44
C ALA A 211 12.82 -4.86 -12.73
N LYS A 212 12.96 -5.13 -11.42
CA LYS A 212 14.16 -4.82 -10.62
C LYS A 212 15.44 -5.48 -11.18
N LYS A 213 15.31 -6.64 -11.85
CA LYS A 213 16.42 -7.38 -12.47
C LYS A 213 16.78 -6.88 -13.88
N SER A 214 15.95 -6.04 -14.48
CA SER A 214 16.11 -5.59 -15.87
C SER A 214 16.90 -4.28 -15.98
N SER A 215 17.73 -4.17 -17.02
CA SER A 215 18.41 -2.91 -17.38
C SER A 215 17.48 -1.88 -18.00
N TYR A 216 16.30 -2.30 -18.47
CA TYR A 216 15.26 -1.41 -18.99
C TYR A 216 13.87 -2.00 -18.75
N VAL A 217 12.95 -1.15 -18.27
CA VAL A 217 11.57 -1.52 -17.99
C VAL A 217 10.69 -0.56 -18.79
N PRO A 218 9.82 -1.02 -19.71
CA PRO A 218 8.94 -0.12 -20.46
C PRO A 218 7.98 0.67 -19.56
N LEU A 219 7.62 1.90 -19.94
CA LEU A 219 6.68 2.73 -19.16
C LEU A 219 5.35 2.02 -18.89
N SER A 220 4.84 1.26 -19.86
CA SER A 220 3.60 0.47 -19.70
C SER A 220 3.71 -0.64 -18.66
N VAL A 221 4.92 -1.11 -18.36
CA VAL A 221 5.15 -2.10 -17.29
C VAL A 221 5.17 -1.39 -15.94
N ILE A 222 5.78 -0.20 -15.86
CA ILE A 222 5.78 0.64 -14.65
C ILE A 222 4.33 1.03 -14.29
N GLU A 223 3.55 1.47 -15.28
CA GLU A 223 2.12 1.76 -15.10
C GLU A 223 1.36 0.55 -14.54
N LYS A 224 1.57 -0.65 -15.10
CA LYS A 224 0.95 -1.89 -14.60
C LYS A 224 1.37 -2.22 -13.16
N ILE A 225 2.62 -2.00 -12.80
CA ILE A 225 3.11 -2.22 -11.43
C ILE A 225 2.41 -1.24 -10.47
N TYR A 226 2.33 0.04 -10.84
CA TYR A 226 1.70 1.07 -10.00
C TYR A 226 0.20 0.81 -9.84
N ASP A 227 -0.49 0.54 -10.95
CA ASP A 227 -1.92 0.19 -10.97
C ASP A 227 -2.20 -1.04 -10.10
N GLY A 228 -1.36 -2.05 -10.21
CA GLY A 228 -1.61 -3.36 -9.61
C GLY A 228 -1.14 -3.50 -8.16
N LYS A 229 -0.22 -2.66 -7.65
CA LYS A 229 0.18 -2.67 -6.24
C LYS A 229 -0.83 -1.92 -5.37
N ILE A 230 -0.47 -0.77 -4.80
CA ILE A 230 -1.31 -0.03 -3.85
C ILE A 230 -2.65 0.36 -4.49
N GLY A 231 -2.66 0.73 -5.77
CA GLY A 231 -3.86 1.12 -6.49
C GLY A 231 -4.97 0.08 -6.43
N GLU A 232 -4.65 -1.18 -6.73
CA GLU A 232 -5.62 -2.26 -6.71
C GLU A 232 -6.13 -2.57 -5.29
N ILE A 233 -5.31 -2.38 -4.26
CA ILE A 233 -5.73 -2.54 -2.85
C ILE A 233 -6.82 -1.52 -2.53
N GLU A 234 -6.59 -0.24 -2.85
CA GLU A 234 -7.58 0.82 -2.61
C GLU A 234 -8.85 0.59 -3.43
N ALA A 235 -8.67 0.27 -4.71
CA ALA A 235 -9.73 0.03 -5.67
C ALA A 235 -10.65 -1.11 -5.22
N THR A 236 -10.06 -2.21 -4.71
CA THR A 236 -10.82 -3.36 -4.24
C THR A 236 -11.66 -3.01 -3.02
N ILE A 237 -11.12 -2.29 -2.04
CA ILE A 237 -11.88 -1.88 -0.84
C ILE A 237 -13.06 -0.99 -1.26
N PHE A 238 -12.83 0.00 -2.10
CA PHE A 238 -13.89 0.91 -2.52
C PHE A 238 -14.93 0.24 -3.41
N SER A 239 -14.52 -0.68 -4.28
CA SER A 239 -15.43 -1.47 -5.11
C SER A 239 -16.31 -2.37 -4.24
N CYS A 240 -15.73 -3.03 -3.23
CA CYS A 240 -16.48 -3.85 -2.27
C CYS A 240 -17.49 -3.04 -1.46
N ILE A 241 -17.13 -1.83 -1.03
CA ILE A 241 -18.07 -0.91 -0.38
C ILE A 241 -19.17 -0.50 -1.35
N ASP A 242 -18.86 -0.19 -2.59
CA ASP A 242 -19.88 0.13 -3.59
C ASP A 242 -20.81 -1.05 -3.86
N ILE A 243 -20.29 -2.30 -3.92
CA ILE A 243 -21.11 -3.53 -4.03
C ILE A 243 -22.11 -3.64 -2.87
N LEU A 244 -21.69 -3.36 -1.63
CA LEU A 244 -22.60 -3.32 -0.48
C LEU A 244 -23.69 -2.24 -0.61
N GLY A 245 -23.37 -1.13 -1.29
CA GLY A 245 -24.30 -0.05 -1.62
C GLY A 245 -25.16 -0.27 -2.88
N GLY A 246 -25.03 -1.42 -3.55
CA GLY A 246 -25.75 -1.72 -4.78
C GLY A 246 -25.07 -1.25 -6.08
N SER A 247 -23.76 -1.03 -6.07
CA SER A 247 -22.90 -0.72 -7.23
C SER A 247 -23.28 0.57 -7.97
N ARG A 248 -23.37 1.68 -7.24
CA ARG A 248 -23.86 2.97 -7.75
C ARG A 248 -22.76 3.99 -8.00
N HIS A 249 -21.58 3.77 -7.42
CA HIS A 249 -20.51 4.75 -7.36
C HIS A 249 -19.16 4.18 -7.83
N PRO A 250 -19.04 3.76 -9.11
CA PRO A 250 -17.78 3.23 -9.66
C PRO A 250 -16.65 4.28 -9.69
N GLN A 251 -16.98 5.56 -9.48
CA GLN A 251 -16.01 6.65 -9.42
C GLN A 251 -15.01 6.48 -8.28
N PHE A 252 -15.37 5.81 -7.18
CA PHE A 252 -14.42 5.58 -6.09
C PHE A 252 -13.32 4.60 -6.49
N GLU A 253 -13.68 3.48 -7.13
CA GLU A 253 -12.72 2.49 -7.64
C GLU A 253 -11.79 3.10 -8.69
N ARG A 254 -12.33 3.86 -9.65
CA ARG A 254 -11.50 4.53 -10.67
C ARG A 254 -10.63 5.65 -10.09
N GLY A 255 -11.22 6.47 -9.22
CA GLY A 255 -10.54 7.59 -8.59
C GLY A 255 -9.38 7.15 -7.71
N SER A 256 -9.50 6.01 -7.02
CA SER A 256 -8.43 5.49 -6.17
C SER A 256 -7.25 4.94 -6.94
N LEU A 257 -7.48 4.29 -8.09
CA LEU A 257 -6.39 3.87 -8.98
C LEU A 257 -5.55 5.08 -9.41
N TYR A 258 -6.20 6.15 -9.85
CA TYR A 258 -5.48 7.37 -10.23
C TYR A 258 -4.79 8.04 -9.05
N LEU A 259 -5.45 8.11 -7.88
CA LEU A 259 -4.84 8.69 -6.68
C LEU A 259 -3.61 7.89 -6.24
N ALA A 260 -3.69 6.57 -6.21
CA ALA A 260 -2.57 5.71 -5.83
C ALA A 260 -1.37 5.89 -6.77
N ASN A 261 -1.59 6.04 -8.08
CA ASN A 261 -0.50 6.31 -9.02
C ASN A 261 0.13 7.69 -8.81
N GLU A 262 -0.67 8.71 -8.48
CA GLU A 262 -0.16 10.04 -8.10
C GLU A 262 0.70 9.93 -6.83
N VAL A 263 0.24 9.16 -5.84
CA VAL A 263 0.95 8.92 -4.58
C VAL A 263 2.23 8.14 -4.79
N GLN A 264 2.26 7.16 -5.70
CA GLN A 264 3.48 6.40 -5.99
C GLN A 264 4.57 7.29 -6.61
N ILE A 265 4.20 8.26 -7.45
CA ILE A 265 5.15 9.26 -7.97
C ILE A 265 5.63 10.21 -6.88
N GLU A 266 4.77 10.53 -5.91
CA GLU A 266 5.17 11.30 -4.73
C GLU A 266 6.16 10.53 -3.85
N ASP A 267 5.91 9.24 -3.63
CA ASP A 267 6.79 8.32 -2.90
C ASP A 267 8.17 8.18 -3.59
N ASP A 268 8.19 8.02 -4.91
CA ASP A 268 9.42 8.06 -5.71
C ASP A 268 10.22 9.36 -5.47
N ASN A 269 9.55 10.51 -5.38
CA ASN A 269 10.20 11.78 -5.07
C ASN A 269 10.73 11.82 -3.63
N GLN A 270 10.05 11.19 -2.67
CA GLN A 270 10.54 11.07 -1.30
C GLN A 270 11.78 10.18 -1.22
N GLU A 271 11.85 9.10 -2.01
CA GLU A 271 13.06 8.26 -2.12
C GLU A 271 14.24 9.08 -2.68
N LEU A 272 14.01 9.84 -3.75
CA LEU A 272 15.00 10.75 -4.33
C LEU A 272 15.50 11.83 -3.35
N LEU A 273 14.69 12.16 -2.33
CA LEU A 273 15.03 13.11 -1.28
C LEU A 273 15.67 12.45 -0.04
N GLY A 274 15.55 11.13 0.11
CA GLY A 274 15.89 10.45 1.37
C GLY A 274 14.95 10.84 2.51
N GLU A 275 13.67 11.02 2.20
CA GLU A 275 12.61 11.40 3.14
C GLU A 275 11.54 10.30 3.19
N GLY A 276 10.32 10.55 3.69
CA GLY A 276 9.20 9.58 3.64
C GLY A 276 9.30 8.30 4.48
N GLY A 277 10.50 7.96 4.97
CA GLY A 277 10.82 6.66 5.56
C GLY A 277 12.13 6.07 5.02
N HIS A 278 12.70 6.66 3.97
CA HIS A 278 13.99 6.29 3.41
C HIS A 278 15.13 6.86 4.25
N GLU A 279 16.13 6.02 4.56
CA GLU A 279 17.28 6.45 5.38
C GLU A 279 18.22 7.40 4.62
N LYS A 280 18.24 7.33 3.28
CA LYS A 280 19.14 8.08 2.39
C LYS A 280 18.50 8.30 1.01
N PRO A 281 18.93 9.33 0.26
CA PRO A 281 18.52 9.51 -1.12
C PRO A 281 18.87 8.30 -2.00
N GLY A 282 17.84 7.72 -2.62
CA GLY A 282 17.92 6.59 -3.55
C GLY A 282 17.33 6.93 -4.92
N ILE A 283 17.58 6.07 -5.91
CA ILE A 283 16.92 6.15 -7.22
C ILE A 283 15.88 5.03 -7.29
N PRO A 284 14.58 5.35 -7.28
CA PRO A 284 13.52 4.35 -7.26
C PRO A 284 13.61 3.47 -8.52
N ASN A 285 13.49 2.16 -8.34
CA ASN A 285 13.60 1.18 -9.42
C ASN A 285 12.65 -0.02 -9.18
N PRO A 286 11.71 -0.29 -10.09
CA PRO A 286 11.38 0.47 -11.29
C PRO A 286 10.66 1.79 -10.99
N SER A 287 10.88 2.83 -11.81
CA SER A 287 10.16 4.10 -11.69
C SER A 287 10.10 4.89 -12.99
N PHE A 288 9.08 5.77 -13.12
CA PHE A 288 9.01 6.72 -14.22
C PHE A 288 10.27 7.57 -14.33
N PHE A 289 10.77 8.05 -13.17
CA PHE A 289 11.97 8.85 -13.09
C PHE A 289 13.19 8.15 -13.71
N LEU A 290 13.49 6.92 -13.31
CA LEU A 290 14.65 6.19 -13.83
C LEU A 290 14.48 5.90 -15.32
N ASN A 291 13.27 5.58 -15.76
CA ASN A 291 12.99 5.33 -17.17
C ASN A 291 13.24 6.58 -18.03
N PHE A 292 12.72 7.74 -17.62
CA PHE A 292 12.98 9.00 -18.31
C PHE A 292 14.46 9.39 -18.30
N CYS A 293 15.21 9.08 -17.23
CA CYS A 293 16.65 9.26 -17.22
C CYS A 293 17.34 8.41 -18.30
N ARG A 294 16.95 7.13 -18.42
CA ARG A 294 17.49 6.19 -19.43
C ARG A 294 17.15 6.64 -20.85
N ASP A 295 15.93 7.09 -21.10
CA ASP A 295 15.51 7.59 -22.40
C ASP A 295 16.29 8.83 -22.83
N ARG A 296 16.52 9.78 -21.90
CA ARG A 296 17.34 10.98 -22.14
C ARG A 296 18.80 10.64 -22.44
N TRP A 297 19.36 9.71 -21.66
CA TRP A 297 20.72 9.20 -21.91
C TRP A 297 20.85 8.57 -23.31
N LYS A 298 19.87 7.75 -23.72
CA LYS A 298 19.82 7.16 -25.07
C LYS A 298 19.72 8.20 -26.18
N ARG A 299 19.07 9.35 -25.93
CA ARG A 299 18.97 10.48 -26.87
C ARG A 299 20.25 11.31 -27.00
N GLY A 300 21.29 11.00 -26.22
CA GLY A 300 22.59 11.68 -26.30
C GLY A 300 22.82 12.75 -25.24
N GLU A 301 21.89 12.96 -24.30
CA GLU A 301 22.15 13.81 -23.13
C GLU A 301 23.26 13.18 -22.28
N ARG A 302 24.18 14.00 -21.75
CA ARG A 302 25.37 13.52 -21.01
C ARG A 302 25.58 14.18 -19.65
N ASP A 303 25.00 15.35 -19.42
CA ASP A 303 25.00 15.94 -18.08
C ASP A 303 23.98 15.21 -17.20
N LEU A 304 24.48 14.46 -16.21
CA LEU A 304 23.63 13.66 -15.32
C LEU A 304 22.68 14.52 -14.48
N GLU A 305 23.05 15.77 -14.18
CA GLU A 305 22.15 16.67 -13.48
C GLU A 305 20.98 17.08 -14.34
N ASP A 306 21.25 17.52 -15.57
CA ASP A 306 20.22 17.94 -16.50
C ASP A 306 19.29 16.78 -16.86
N ILE A 307 19.84 15.57 -16.99
CA ILE A 307 19.05 14.35 -17.18
C ILE A 307 18.09 14.13 -16.01
N MET A 308 18.57 14.21 -14.77
CA MET A 308 17.72 14.04 -13.58
C MET A 308 16.66 15.13 -13.47
N ARG A 309 17.02 16.40 -13.73
CA ARG A 309 16.08 17.53 -13.74
C ARG A 309 14.97 17.29 -14.76
N GLY A 310 15.35 16.94 -15.99
CA GLY A 310 14.41 16.65 -17.08
C GLY A 310 13.49 15.47 -16.76
N ALA A 311 14.06 14.37 -16.25
CA ALA A 311 13.30 13.19 -15.86
C ALA A 311 12.32 13.46 -14.72
N ALA A 312 12.70 14.25 -13.72
CA ALA A 312 11.79 14.63 -12.63
C ALA A 312 10.63 15.51 -13.11
N ILE A 313 10.85 16.39 -14.10
CA ILE A 313 9.78 17.18 -14.72
C ILE A 313 8.81 16.26 -15.48
N ASP A 314 9.32 15.28 -16.22
CA ASP A 314 8.47 14.36 -16.98
C ASP A 314 7.69 13.41 -16.05
N SER A 315 8.31 12.93 -14.97
CA SER A 315 7.63 12.15 -13.91
C SER A 315 6.54 12.98 -13.22
N TYR A 316 6.82 14.23 -12.87
CA TYR A 316 5.84 15.14 -12.28
C TYR A 316 4.64 15.39 -13.20
N ARG A 317 4.86 15.56 -14.51
CA ARG A 317 3.76 15.67 -15.49
C ARG A 317 2.85 14.44 -15.50
N LYS A 318 3.38 13.23 -15.31
CA LYS A 318 2.56 12.03 -15.11
C LYS A 318 1.71 12.11 -13.85
N GLY A 319 2.28 12.61 -12.74
CA GLY A 319 1.52 12.89 -11.52
C GLY A 319 0.37 13.88 -11.76
N GLU A 320 0.60 14.97 -12.50
CA GLU A 320 -0.45 15.93 -12.88
C GLU A 320 -1.55 15.30 -13.75
N GLU A 321 -1.20 14.40 -14.68
CA GLU A 321 -2.18 13.64 -15.48
C GLU A 321 -3.09 12.78 -14.58
N TYR A 322 -2.53 12.09 -13.59
CA TYR A 322 -3.31 11.31 -12.63
C TYR A 322 -4.17 12.20 -11.72
N HIS A 323 -3.62 13.33 -11.26
CA HIS A 323 -4.34 14.31 -10.46
C HIS A 323 -5.60 14.81 -11.17
N ALA A 324 -5.48 15.16 -12.46
CA ALA A 324 -6.61 15.61 -13.26
C ALA A 324 -7.72 14.54 -13.35
N LYS A 325 -7.34 13.27 -13.52
CA LYS A 325 -8.28 12.14 -13.60
C LYS A 325 -8.98 11.85 -12.26
N VAL A 326 -8.27 11.86 -11.13
CA VAL A 326 -8.92 11.67 -9.81
C VAL A 326 -9.89 12.80 -9.51
N LYS A 327 -9.55 14.04 -9.88
CA LYS A 327 -10.44 15.18 -9.74
C LYS A 327 -11.70 15.02 -10.59
N GLU A 328 -11.57 14.58 -11.84
CA GLU A 328 -12.70 14.29 -12.73
C GLU A 328 -13.65 13.24 -12.13
N GLU A 329 -13.11 12.16 -11.55
CA GLU A 329 -13.94 11.13 -10.89
C GLU A 329 -14.63 11.68 -9.63
N CYS A 330 -13.95 12.50 -8.82
CA CYS A 330 -14.54 13.13 -7.64
C CYS A 330 -15.66 14.14 -8.00
N GLU A 331 -15.51 14.86 -9.11
CA GLU A 331 -16.52 15.81 -9.59
C GLU A 331 -17.85 15.10 -9.90
N LYS A 332 -17.79 13.90 -10.46
CA LYS A 332 -18.95 13.04 -10.82
C LYS A 332 -19.80 12.57 -9.63
N LEU A 333 -19.30 12.63 -8.38
CA LEU A 333 -20.07 12.25 -7.18
C LEU A 333 -21.28 13.18 -6.92
N GLY A 334 -21.38 14.33 -7.59
CA GLY A 334 -22.45 15.31 -7.41
C GLY A 334 -22.26 16.16 -6.14
N SER A 335 -22.85 17.36 -6.12
CA SER A 335 -22.70 18.31 -5.00
C SER A 335 -23.48 17.92 -3.74
N THR A 336 -24.46 17.02 -3.87
CA THR A 336 -25.30 16.53 -2.77
C THR A 336 -24.69 15.35 -2.01
N PHE A 337 -23.60 14.76 -2.51
CA PHE A 337 -22.90 13.68 -1.84
C PHE A 337 -22.14 14.23 -0.62
N HIS A 338 -22.68 13.97 0.57
CA HIS A 338 -22.35 14.75 1.76
C HIS A 338 -20.93 14.55 2.31
N THR A 339 -20.23 13.48 1.91
CA THR A 339 -18.82 13.23 2.22
C THR A 339 -17.87 13.63 1.09
N LYS A 340 -18.36 14.16 -0.04
CA LYS A 340 -17.51 14.70 -1.12
C LYS A 340 -16.47 15.73 -0.62
N PRO A 341 -16.78 16.65 0.32
CA PRO A 341 -15.79 17.59 0.83
C PRO A 341 -14.58 16.93 1.50
N PHE A 342 -14.75 15.74 2.12
CA PHE A 342 -13.63 14.96 2.64
C PHE A 342 -12.67 14.56 1.51
N PHE A 343 -13.20 13.99 0.42
CA PHE A 343 -12.40 13.53 -0.71
C PHE A 343 -11.71 14.69 -1.43
N GLU A 344 -12.40 15.82 -1.62
CA GLU A 344 -11.81 17.04 -2.19
C GLU A 344 -10.57 17.49 -1.41
N VAL A 345 -10.65 17.49 -0.07
CA VAL A 345 -9.52 17.86 0.80
C VAL A 345 -8.39 16.84 0.71
N THR A 346 -8.70 15.54 0.68
CA THR A 346 -7.70 14.48 0.55
C THR A 346 -6.95 14.59 -0.78
N ILE A 347 -7.67 14.73 -1.90
CA ILE A 347 -7.09 14.87 -3.24
C ILE A 347 -6.19 16.10 -3.32
N LEU A 348 -6.64 17.25 -2.81
CA LEU A 348 -5.85 18.47 -2.76
C LEU A 348 -4.57 18.30 -1.93
N TYR A 349 -4.65 17.57 -0.81
CA TYR A 349 -3.49 17.34 0.05
C TYR A 349 -2.45 16.45 -0.59
N MET A 350 -2.84 15.31 -1.18
CA MET A 350 -1.87 14.42 -1.82
C MET A 350 -1.16 15.11 -2.99
N HIS A 351 -1.91 15.87 -3.78
CA HIS A 351 -1.34 16.68 -4.86
C HIS A 351 -0.33 17.70 -4.39
N LYS A 352 -0.62 18.37 -3.27
CA LYS A 352 0.32 19.32 -2.70
C LYS A 352 1.63 18.63 -2.29
N LEU A 353 1.57 17.43 -1.71
CA LEU A 353 2.78 16.67 -1.35
C LEU A 353 3.63 16.38 -2.60
N LEU A 354 2.99 15.96 -3.70
CA LEU A 354 3.66 15.76 -4.98
C LEU A 354 4.37 17.04 -5.46
N VAL A 355 3.66 18.18 -5.44
CA VAL A 355 4.23 19.48 -5.86
C VAL A 355 5.41 19.89 -4.96
N GLU A 356 5.29 19.70 -3.64
CA GLU A 356 6.34 20.08 -2.69
C GLU A 356 7.57 19.16 -2.78
N SER A 357 7.39 17.85 -2.90
CA SER A 357 8.49 16.89 -3.07
C SER A 357 9.23 17.13 -4.39
N HIS A 358 8.50 17.32 -5.49
CA HIS A 358 9.06 17.66 -6.80
C HIS A 358 9.90 18.95 -6.75
N ASN A 359 9.33 20.04 -6.21
CA ASN A 359 10.03 21.33 -6.14
C ASN A 359 11.27 21.28 -5.25
N ARG A 360 11.24 20.48 -4.17
CA ARG A 360 12.43 20.27 -3.33
C ARG A 360 13.50 19.49 -4.06
N PHE A 361 13.14 18.42 -4.79
CA PHE A 361 14.10 17.67 -5.58
C PHE A 361 14.79 18.56 -6.63
N LEU A 362 14.04 19.42 -7.32
CA LEU A 362 14.59 20.36 -8.29
C LEU A 362 15.53 21.41 -7.69
N LYS A 363 15.56 21.63 -6.37
CA LYS A 363 16.61 22.47 -5.75
C LYS A 363 18.00 21.81 -5.81
N GLY A 364 18.07 20.51 -6.11
CA GLY A 364 19.30 19.79 -6.44
C GLY A 364 20.18 19.42 -5.24
N THR A 365 19.67 19.51 -4.02
CA THR A 365 20.46 19.24 -2.80
C THR A 365 20.91 17.78 -2.69
N THR A 366 20.22 16.84 -3.33
CA THR A 366 20.55 15.40 -3.31
C THR A 366 21.35 14.94 -4.53
N TYR A 367 21.55 15.78 -5.55
CA TYR A 367 22.24 15.37 -6.78
C TYR A 367 23.67 14.87 -6.59
N PRO A 368 24.51 15.43 -5.70
CA PRO A 368 25.85 14.88 -5.47
C PRO A 368 25.83 13.41 -4.99
N ILE A 369 24.76 13.00 -4.31
CA ILE A 369 24.57 11.62 -3.83
C ILE A 369 24.02 10.73 -4.96
N LEU A 370 23.09 11.25 -5.77
CA LEU A 370 22.38 10.49 -6.79
C LEU A 370 23.15 10.34 -8.10
N LYS A 371 23.96 11.33 -8.52
CA LYS A 371 24.76 11.26 -9.77
C LYS A 371 25.58 9.96 -9.91
N PRO A 372 26.38 9.53 -8.91
CA PRO A 372 27.13 8.27 -9.04
C PRO A 372 26.23 7.04 -9.05
N GLN A 373 25.05 7.07 -8.42
CA GLN A 373 24.07 5.98 -8.49
C GLN A 373 23.47 5.90 -9.88
N LEU A 374 23.02 7.04 -10.42
CA LEU A 374 22.43 7.12 -11.74
C LEU A 374 23.41 6.64 -12.81
N ALA A 375 24.67 7.10 -12.75
CA ALA A 375 25.72 6.68 -13.67
C ALA A 375 25.84 5.15 -13.76
N LYS A 376 25.75 4.44 -12.63
CA LYS A 376 25.76 2.97 -12.61
C LYS A 376 24.51 2.36 -13.23
N LEU A 377 23.35 2.95 -13.00
CA LEU A 377 22.05 2.43 -13.45
C LEU A 377 21.77 2.66 -14.94
N ILE A 378 22.44 3.64 -15.58
CA ILE A 378 22.25 3.99 -17.01
C ILE A 378 23.43 3.59 -17.90
N ALA A 379 24.53 3.08 -17.34
CA ALA A 379 25.71 2.66 -18.09
C ALA A 379 25.52 1.33 -18.88
N PHE A 380 24.35 0.71 -18.78
CA PHE A 380 24.01 -0.58 -19.42
C PHE A 380 23.14 -0.43 -20.64
#